data_AF-R8CIC6-F1
#
_entry.id   AF-R8CIC6-F1
#
_cell.length_a   1.000
_cell.length_b   1.000
_cell.length_c   1.000
_cell.angle_alpha   90.00
_cell.angle_beta   90.00
_cell.angle_gamma   90.00
#
_symmetry.space_group_name_H-M   'P 1'
#
loop_
_entity.id
_entity.type
_entity.pdbx_description
1 polymer ?
#
loop_
_entity_poly.entity_id
_entity_poly.type
_entity_poly.pdbx_seq_one_letter_code
_entity_poly.pdbx_strand_id
1 'polypeptide(L)'
;MSLSQSERILDALRVAGTKGLTNVQLSDIALRYGGYLGRLYEKGYEVNTISEGSNVYRYILVSEPETERESRKPARDLLLEEVKNRFGDNVSAESLASLLDGLGLNLRYKAGTHKVTTSGLH
;
A
#
# COMPACT_ATOMS: atom_id res chain seq x y z
N MET A 1 11.06 -22.82 -3.09
CA MET A 1 10.71 -21.56 -2.40
C MET A 1 9.21 -21.53 -2.23
N SER A 2 8.68 -21.19 -1.06
CA SER A 2 7.23 -21.05 -0.87
C SER A 2 6.76 -19.71 -1.45
N LEU A 3 5.72 -19.72 -2.27
CA LEU A 3 5.09 -18.50 -2.77
C LEU A 3 4.59 -17.65 -1.60
N SER A 4 4.75 -16.33 -1.72
CA SER A 4 4.10 -15.37 -0.83
C SER A 4 2.58 -15.47 -0.95
N GLN A 5 1.87 -15.04 0.09
CA GLN A 5 0.40 -15.07 0.08
C GLN A 5 -0.21 -14.17 -1.01
N SER A 6 0.47 -13.07 -1.40
CA SER A 6 0.08 -12.25 -2.55
C SER A 6 0.16 -13.01 -3.87
N GLU A 7 1.27 -13.74 -4.10
CA GLU A 7 1.46 -14.53 -5.32
C GLU A 7 0.46 -15.68 -5.38
N ARG A 8 0.18 -16.34 -4.24
CA ARG A 8 -0.83 -17.40 -4.18
C ARG A 8 -2.24 -16.91 -4.53
N ILE A 9 -2.61 -15.71 -4.08
CA ILE A 9 -3.90 -15.09 -4.44
C ILE A 9 -3.93 -14.75 -5.93
N LEU A 10 -2.86 -14.18 -6.47
CA LEU A 10 -2.78 -13.84 -7.88
C LEU A 10 -2.89 -15.08 -8.77
N ASP A 11 -2.14 -16.14 -8.47
CA ASP A 11 -2.20 -17.39 -9.23
C ASP A 11 -3.58 -18.04 -9.13
N ALA A 12 -4.21 -18.01 -7.95
CA ALA A 12 -5.56 -18.53 -7.79
C ALA A 12 -6.59 -17.74 -8.64
N LEU A 13 -6.46 -16.41 -8.70
CA LEU A 13 -7.30 -15.57 -9.55
C LEU A 13 -7.06 -15.82 -11.06
N ARG A 14 -5.80 -16.01 -11.47
CA ARG A 14 -5.45 -16.39 -12.85
C ARG A 14 -6.07 -17.71 -13.25
N VAL A 15 -5.96 -18.72 -12.39
CA VAL A 15 -6.53 -20.06 -12.62
C VAL A 15 -8.07 -20.00 -12.68
N ALA A 16 -8.69 -19.17 -11.84
CA ALA A 16 -10.14 -18.98 -11.87
C ALA A 16 -10.62 -18.22 -13.12
N GLY A 17 -9.77 -17.36 -13.68
CA GLY A 17 -10.07 -16.55 -14.85
C GLY A 17 -11.36 -15.75 -14.66
N THR A 18 -12.23 -15.77 -15.68
CA THR A 18 -13.52 -15.05 -15.67
C THR A 18 -14.51 -15.55 -14.62
N LYS A 19 -14.35 -16.77 -14.09
CA LYS A 19 -15.18 -17.26 -12.98
C LYS A 19 -14.87 -16.55 -11.68
N GLY A 20 -13.64 -16.05 -11.51
CA GLY A 20 -13.18 -15.42 -10.28
C GLY A 20 -13.26 -16.31 -9.03
N LEU A 21 -12.95 -15.72 -7.88
CA LEU A 21 -12.98 -16.36 -6.56
C LEU A 21 -13.84 -15.56 -5.61
N THR A 22 -14.58 -16.23 -4.73
CA THR A 22 -15.33 -15.55 -3.68
C THR A 22 -14.42 -15.15 -2.51
N ASN A 23 -14.86 -14.19 -1.70
CA ASN A 23 -14.24 -13.85 -0.42
C ASN A 23 -14.04 -15.08 0.49
N VAL A 24 -14.95 -16.05 0.45
CA VAL A 24 -14.82 -17.31 1.20
C VAL A 24 -13.62 -18.12 0.69
N GLN A 25 -13.54 -18.33 -0.62
CA GLN A 25 -12.42 -19.06 -1.24
C GLN A 25 -11.07 -18.34 -1.05
N LEU A 26 -11.07 -17.01 -1.13
CA LEU A 26 -9.85 -16.21 -0.87
C LEU A 26 -9.43 -16.27 0.60
N SER A 27 -10.39 -16.37 1.53
CA SER A 27 -10.10 -16.51 2.96
C SER A 27 -9.42 -17.83 3.31
N ASP A 28 -9.71 -18.91 2.56
CA ASP A 28 -9.04 -20.21 2.70
C ASP A 28 -7.56 -20.14 2.30
N ILE A 29 -7.20 -19.24 1.38
CA ILE A 29 -5.80 -18.99 1.00
C ILE A 29 -5.13 -18.11 2.05
N ALA A 30 -5.76 -16.97 2.37
CA ALA A 30 -5.28 -16.03 3.37
C ALA A 30 -6.42 -15.28 4.06
N LEU A 31 -6.49 -15.39 5.39
CA LEU A 31 -7.53 -14.73 6.21
C LEU A 31 -7.64 -13.20 5.98
N ARG A 32 -6.51 -12.55 5.67
CA ARG A 32 -6.46 -11.10 5.37
C ARG A 32 -6.28 -10.83 3.87
N TYR A 33 -6.93 -11.62 3.01
CA TYR A 33 -6.85 -11.52 1.54
C TYR A 33 -7.00 -10.08 1.02
N GLY A 34 -7.85 -9.25 1.64
CA GLY A 34 -8.05 -7.85 1.25
C GLY A 34 -6.76 -7.02 1.24
N GLY A 35 -5.85 -7.23 2.20
CA GLY A 35 -4.56 -6.54 2.22
C GLY A 35 -3.59 -7.02 1.12
N TYR A 36 -3.77 -8.24 0.62
CA TYR A 36 -2.99 -8.75 -0.51
C TYR A 36 -3.58 -8.29 -1.83
N LEU A 37 -4.90 -8.20 -1.96
CA LEU A 37 -5.58 -7.57 -3.10
C LEU A 37 -5.18 -6.09 -3.24
N GLY A 38 -5.08 -5.36 -2.13
CA GLY A 38 -4.57 -3.98 -2.13
C GLY A 38 -3.15 -3.88 -2.70
N ARG A 39 -2.27 -4.83 -2.36
CA ARG A 39 -0.91 -4.88 -2.94
C ARG A 39 -0.88 -5.21 -4.43
N LEU A 40 -1.80 -6.06 -4.89
CA LEU A 40 -1.95 -6.31 -6.33
C LEU A 40 -2.40 -5.03 -7.05
N TYR A 41 -3.34 -4.29 -6.47
CA TYR A 41 -3.76 -2.99 -7.01
C TYR A 41 -2.61 -1.97 -7.05
N GLU A 42 -1.79 -1.89 -6.01
CA GLU A 42 -0.59 -1.03 -5.97
C GLU A 42 0.39 -1.38 -7.08
N LYS A 43 0.54 -2.68 -7.39
CA LYS A 43 1.36 -3.19 -8.49
C LYS A 43 0.73 -3.02 -9.87
N GLY A 44 -0.49 -2.50 -9.97
CA GLY A 44 -1.17 -2.22 -11.23
C GLY A 44 -2.04 -3.36 -11.77
N TYR A 45 -2.32 -4.40 -10.97
CA TYR A 45 -3.32 -5.40 -11.31
C TYR A 45 -4.74 -4.85 -11.10
N GLU A 46 -5.65 -5.19 -12.00
CA GLU A 46 -7.05 -4.81 -11.89
C GLU A 46 -7.90 -6.01 -11.49
N VAL A 47 -8.52 -5.93 -10.31
CA VAL A 47 -9.43 -6.96 -9.79
C VAL A 47 -10.82 -6.34 -9.63
N ASN A 48 -11.77 -6.80 -10.44
CA ASN A 48 -13.17 -6.40 -10.30
C ASN A 48 -13.82 -7.15 -9.15
N THR A 49 -14.73 -6.48 -8.43
CA THR A 49 -15.48 -7.06 -7.33
C THR A 49 -16.97 -6.99 -7.62
N ILE A 50 -17.64 -8.13 -7.58
CA ILE A 50 -19.08 -8.27 -7.83
C ILE A 50 -19.73 -8.79 -6.56
N SER A 51 -20.78 -8.13 -6.08
CA SER A 51 -21.59 -8.63 -4.96
C SER A 51 -22.54 -9.73 -5.46
N GLU A 52 -22.52 -10.89 -4.82
CA GLU A 52 -23.46 -12.00 -5.08
C GLU A 52 -24.62 -12.02 -4.09
N GLY A 53 -24.69 -11.03 -3.18
CA GLY A 53 -25.63 -11.01 -2.07
C GLY A 53 -25.11 -11.78 -0.85
N SER A 54 -25.84 -11.67 0.27
CA SER A 54 -25.53 -12.39 1.53
C SER A 54 -24.08 -12.24 2.03
N ASN A 55 -23.48 -11.06 1.82
CA ASN A 55 -22.07 -10.75 2.14
C ASN A 55 -21.03 -11.61 1.38
N VAL A 56 -21.41 -12.22 0.27
CA VAL A 56 -20.51 -12.92 -0.64
C VAL A 56 -20.10 -11.97 -1.76
N TYR A 57 -18.79 -11.87 -1.97
CA TYR A 57 -18.20 -11.02 -3.00
C TYR A 57 -17.31 -11.87 -3.89
N ARG A 58 -17.45 -11.75 -5.21
CA ARG A 58 -16.63 -12.41 -6.22
C ARG A 58 -15.59 -11.44 -6.76
N TYR A 59 -14.35 -11.88 -6.78
CA TYR A 59 -13.19 -11.15 -7.25
C TYR A 59 -12.69 -11.77 -8.55
N ILE A 60 -12.57 -10.97 -9.60
CA ILE A 60 -12.18 -11.41 -10.94
C ILE A 60 -10.98 -10.59 -11.38
N LEU A 61 -9.89 -11.26 -11.77
CA LEU A 61 -8.75 -10.57 -12.39
C LEU A 61 -9.14 -10.13 -13.80
N VAL A 62 -9.16 -8.83 -14.03
CA VAL A 62 -9.59 -8.20 -15.30
C VAL A 62 -8.39 -7.88 -16.18
N SER A 63 -7.31 -7.39 -15.56
CA SER A 63 -6.13 -6.97 -16.28
C SER A 63 -4.87 -7.22 -15.45
N GLU A 64 -3.80 -7.56 -16.16
CA GLU A 64 -2.45 -7.63 -15.63
C GLU A 64 -1.60 -6.52 -16.27
N PRO A 65 -0.78 -5.82 -15.49
CA PRO A 65 0.09 -4.79 -16.05
C PRO A 65 1.20 -5.45 -16.89
N GLU A 66 1.58 -4.83 -18.02
CA GLU A 66 2.73 -5.28 -18.81
C GLU A 66 4.05 -5.24 -18.01
N THR A 67 4.12 -4.35 -17.02
CA THR A 67 5.19 -4.26 -16.05
C THR A 67 4.59 -3.89 -14.70
N GLU A 68 4.88 -4.67 -13.64
CA GLU A 68 4.40 -4.35 -12.30
C GLU A 68 4.83 -2.92 -11.94
N ARG A 69 3.87 -2.12 -11.47
CA ARG A 69 4.18 -0.81 -10.90
C ARG A 69 5.07 -1.03 -9.69
N GLU A 70 6.17 -0.28 -9.63
CA GLU A 70 6.98 -0.26 -8.42
C GLU A 70 6.08 0.13 -7.25
N SER A 71 6.09 -0.69 -6.19
CA SER A 71 5.41 -0.34 -4.95
C SER A 71 5.92 1.04 -4.54
N ARG A 72 5.01 2.00 -4.33
CA ARG A 72 5.41 3.35 -3.91
C ARG A 72 6.32 3.23 -2.70
N LYS A 73 7.53 3.80 -2.81
CA LYS A 73 8.46 3.87 -1.67
C LYS A 73 7.71 4.48 -0.48
N PRO A 74 7.89 3.96 0.75
CA PRO A 74 7.31 4.57 1.93
C PRO A 74 7.62 6.07 1.95
N ALA A 75 6.65 6.90 2.33
CA ALA A 75 6.80 8.36 2.31
C ALA A 75 8.07 8.85 3.05
N ARG A 76 8.42 8.18 4.15
CA ARG A 76 9.67 8.43 4.89
C ARG A 76 10.90 8.18 4.01
N ASP A 77 10.95 7.05 3.32
CA ASP A 77 12.11 6.66 2.53
C ASP A 77 12.25 7.56 1.30
N LEU A 78 11.13 7.91 0.67
CA LEU A 78 11.08 8.92 -0.39
C LEU A 78 11.62 10.28 0.09
N LEU A 79 11.18 10.74 1.27
CA LEU A 79 11.66 12.00 1.85
C LEU A 79 13.17 11.96 2.13
N LEU A 80 13.66 10.88 2.75
CA LEU A 80 15.09 10.72 3.07
C LEU A 80 15.95 10.68 1.81
N GLU A 81 15.49 9.99 0.77
CA GLU A 81 16.15 9.95 -0.52
C GLU A 81 16.22 11.34 -1.16
N GLU A 82 15.14 12.11 -1.12
CA GLU A 82 15.13 13.47 -1.66
C GLU A 82 16.01 14.45 -0.86
N VAL A 83 16.02 14.32 0.47
CA VAL A 83 16.94 15.08 1.33
C VAL A 83 18.39 14.78 0.97
N LYS A 84 18.73 13.50 0.82
CA LYS A 84 20.08 13.08 0.43
C LYS A 84 20.46 13.58 -0.95
N ASN A 85 19.59 13.39 -1.94
CA ASN A 85 19.87 13.67 -3.35
C ASN A 85 19.95 15.16 -3.66
N ARG A 86 19.06 15.98 -3.08
CA ARG A 86 18.98 17.41 -3.38
C ARG A 86 19.79 18.29 -2.42
N PHE A 87 19.98 17.82 -1.18
CA PHE A 87 20.53 18.66 -0.11
C PHE A 87 21.76 18.03 0.56
N GLY A 88 22.21 16.84 0.15
CA GLY A 88 23.40 16.19 0.70
C GLY A 88 23.31 15.98 2.22
N ASP A 89 22.12 15.59 2.70
CA ASP A 89 21.77 15.40 4.12
C ASP A 89 21.68 16.69 4.97
N ASN A 90 21.83 17.89 4.37
CA ASN A 90 21.72 19.17 5.08
C ASN A 90 20.59 20.04 4.51
N VAL A 91 19.42 20.02 5.15
CA VAL A 91 18.21 20.73 4.70
C VAL A 91 17.77 21.79 5.71
N SER A 92 17.44 23.00 5.24
CA SER A 92 16.86 24.04 6.09
C SER A 92 15.41 23.74 6.44
N ALA A 93 14.88 24.37 7.49
CA ALA A 93 13.48 24.20 7.87
C ALA A 93 12.51 24.63 6.75
N GLU A 94 12.79 25.74 6.07
CA GLU A 94 11.96 26.20 4.93
C GLU A 94 12.03 25.21 3.76
N SER A 95 13.24 24.72 3.45
CA SER A 95 13.47 23.77 2.36
C SER A 95 12.78 22.43 2.62
N LEU A 96 12.78 21.97 3.88
CA LEU A 96 12.07 20.76 4.27
C LEU A 96 10.56 20.93 4.14
N ALA A 97 10.00 22.07 4.56
CA ALA A 97 8.59 22.37 4.41
C ALA A 97 8.16 22.37 2.94
N SER A 98 8.90 23.07 2.08
CA SER A 98 8.65 23.09 0.63
C SER A 98 8.80 21.71 -0.02
N LEU A 99 9.75 20.89 0.46
CA LEU A 99 9.92 19.53 -0.02
C LEU A 99 8.71 18.64 0.33
N LEU A 100 8.19 18.75 1.55
CA LEU A 100 6.98 18.02 1.97
C LEU A 100 5.78 18.37 1.11
N ASP A 101 5.56 19.67 0.87
CA ASP A 101 4.46 20.15 0.02
C ASP A 101 4.61 19.67 -1.43
N GLY A 102 5.82 19.77 -1.98
CA GLY A 102 6.11 19.31 -3.35
C GLY A 102 5.95 17.80 -3.55
N LEU A 103 6.17 17.01 -2.49
CA LEU A 103 5.94 15.56 -2.49
C LEU A 103 4.50 15.18 -2.11
N GLY A 104 3.64 16.15 -1.77
CA GLY A 104 2.27 15.91 -1.31
C GLY A 104 2.20 15.15 0.02
N LEU A 105 3.23 15.29 0.87
CA LEU A 105 3.33 14.61 2.16
C LEU A 105 2.79 15.48 3.30
N ASN A 106 2.17 14.84 4.29
CA ASN A 106 1.71 15.51 5.51
C ASN A 106 2.27 14.80 6.75
N LEU A 107 2.81 15.58 7.69
CA LEU A 107 3.34 15.08 8.97
C LEU A 107 2.26 15.15 10.05
N ARG A 108 2.00 14.03 10.72
CA ARG A 108 1.07 13.95 11.85
C ARG A 108 1.72 13.17 12.99
N TYR A 109 1.33 13.50 14.22
CA TYR A 109 1.67 12.66 15.37
C TYR A 109 1.09 11.26 15.19
N LYS A 110 1.86 10.26 15.56
CA LYS A 110 1.33 8.90 15.67
C LYS A 110 0.26 8.91 16.79
N ALA A 111 -0.86 8.24 16.53
CA ALA A 111 -1.92 8.12 17.52
C ALA A 111 -1.37 7.55 18.84
N GLY A 112 -1.72 8.20 19.97
CA GLY A 112 -1.32 7.76 21.31
C GLY A 112 0.14 8.06 21.69
N THR A 113 0.88 8.85 20.91
CA THR A 113 2.29 9.19 21.23
C THR A 113 2.51 10.64 21.68
N HIS A 114 1.46 11.35 22.06
CA HIS A 114 1.60 12.70 22.61
C HIS A 114 2.35 12.64 23.93
N LYS A 115 3.62 13.07 23.92
CA LYS A 115 4.32 13.42 25.14
C LYS A 115 3.97 14.88 25.44
N VAL A 116 3.34 15.12 26.59
CA VAL A 116 3.16 16.48 27.10
C VAL A 116 4.56 17.00 27.43
N THR A 117 5.13 17.83 26.56
CA THR A 117 6.36 18.53 26.88
C THR A 117 5.98 19.67 27.82
N THR A 118 6.09 19.43 29.13
CA THR A 118 6.04 20.50 30.12
C THR A 118 7.32 21.31 29.97
N SER A 119 7.28 22.38 29.17
CA SER A 119 8.37 23.35 29.13
C SER A 119 8.41 24.05 30.48
N GLY A 120 9.34 23.65 31.34
CA GLY A 120 9.66 24.37 32.56
C GLY A 120 10.16 25.76 32.22
N LEU A 121 9.44 26.78 32.71
CA LEU A 121 9.95 28.13 32.85
C LEU A 121 11.11 28.07 33.86
N HIS A 122 12.32 28.34 33.40
CA HIS A 122 13.44 28.80 34.21
C HIS A 122 14.01 30.07 33.59
#